data_AF-A0A932PG03-F1
#
_entry.id   AF-A0A932PG03-F1
#
_cell.length_a   1.000
_cell.length_b   1.000
_cell.length_c   1.000
_cell.angle_alpha   90.00
_cell.angle_beta   90.00
_cell.angle_gamma   90.00
#
_symmetry.space_group_name_H-M   'P 1'
#
loop_
_entity.id
_entity.type
_entity.pdbx_description
1 polymer ?
#
loop_
_entity_poly.entity_id
_entity_poly.type
_entity_poly.pdbx_seq_one_letter_code
_entity_poly.pdbx_strand_id
1 'polypeptide(L)'
;MKISRLCLLLVLALFCTGLAFADAIQDPKIIIHGVSGGGAPGFGHCPPSGCTNVGMNFDVTVPKHGSGTLFFTNASGKNWTSLRLIETGVPAEAVTCSQSLFLSCTVRTLENGSVEILLSGVKGHNAKNGIVNGQSFSIGFACVNGNCWPGGMTLHGQAGSAPEPGTIALMLTGFGAIVSRRKSWKNFLKA
;
A
#
# COMPACT_ATOMS: atom_id res chain seq x y z
N MET A 1 7.59 46.38 42.73
CA MET A 1 7.47 44.92 42.50
C MET A 1 7.01 44.59 41.07
N LYS A 2 7.74 45.01 40.02
CA LYS A 2 7.38 44.72 38.60
C LYS A 2 8.49 44.03 37.79
N ILE A 3 9.75 44.16 38.22
CA ILE A 3 10.94 43.59 37.56
C ILE A 3 11.02 42.07 37.74
N SER A 4 10.57 41.54 38.88
CA SER A 4 10.62 40.09 39.18
C SER A 4 9.72 39.25 38.25
N ARG A 5 8.60 39.79 37.76
CA ARG A 5 7.70 39.07 36.84
C ARG A 5 8.23 39.03 35.41
N LEU A 6 8.95 40.07 34.99
CA LEU A 6 9.59 40.14 33.67
C LEU A 6 10.77 39.17 33.56
N CYS A 7 11.61 39.07 34.60
CA CYS A 7 12.69 38.08 34.64
C CYS A 7 12.16 36.64 34.62
N LEU A 8 11.06 36.36 35.32
CA LEU A 8 10.47 35.02 35.34
C LEU A 8 9.92 34.61 33.95
N LEU A 9 9.29 35.54 33.24
CA LEU A 9 8.79 35.31 31.87
C LEU A 9 9.93 35.12 30.86
N LEU A 10 11.04 35.85 31.01
CA LEU A 10 12.22 35.73 30.14
C LEU A 10 12.94 34.39 30.36
N VAL A 11 13.02 33.93 31.61
CA VAL A 11 13.55 32.59 31.92
C VAL A 11 12.62 31.49 31.40
N LEU A 12 11.29 31.65 31.53
CA LEU A 12 10.33 30.67 30.99
C LEU A 12 10.37 30.59 29.46
N ALA A 13 10.54 31.73 28.77
CA ALA A 13 10.66 31.78 27.32
C ALA A 13 11.97 31.15 26.80
N LEU A 14 13.06 31.26 27.56
CA LEU A 14 14.35 30.63 27.25
C LEU A 14 14.35 29.10 27.49
N PHE A 15 13.49 28.59 28.38
CA PHE A 15 13.33 27.15 28.60
C PHE A 15 12.36 26.47 27.60
N CYS A 16 11.57 27.23 26.85
CA CYS A 16 10.71 26.69 25.77
C CYS A 16 11.43 26.53 24.42
N THR A 17 12.69 26.94 24.30
CA THR A 17 13.51 26.71 23.09
C THR A 17 14.40 25.46 23.23
N GLY A 18 13.95 24.48 24.02
CA GLY A 18 14.51 23.14 24.03
C GLY A 18 14.22 22.46 22.69
N LEU A 19 15.21 22.55 21.80
CA LEU A 19 15.35 21.78 20.57
C LEU A 19 15.14 20.29 20.85
N ALA A 20 13.91 19.80 20.71
CA ALA A 20 13.74 18.51 20.09
C ALA A 20 13.77 18.82 18.59
N PHE A 21 14.98 18.72 18.04
CA PHE A 21 15.17 18.55 16.61
C PHE A 21 14.10 17.57 16.14
N ALA A 22 13.28 17.99 15.18
CA ALA A 22 12.74 17.05 14.24
C ALA A 22 13.97 16.32 13.71
N ASP A 23 14.18 15.08 14.16
CA ASP A 23 14.88 14.14 13.31
C ASP A 23 14.14 14.27 11.98
N ALA A 24 14.83 14.73 10.95
CA ALA A 24 14.34 14.54 9.62
C ALA A 24 14.26 13.01 9.50
N ILE A 25 13.09 12.47 9.82
CA ILE A 25 12.71 11.08 9.60
C ILE A 25 12.91 10.92 8.08
N GLN A 26 14.08 10.37 7.77
CA GLN A 26 14.66 10.27 6.44
C GLN A 26 14.31 8.88 5.95
N ASP A 27 13.18 8.82 5.26
CA ASP A 27 12.43 7.59 5.11
C ASP A 27 12.85 6.82 3.88
N PRO A 28 13.33 5.58 4.02
CA PRO A 28 13.39 4.68 2.88
C PRO A 28 12.03 4.62 2.15
N LYS A 29 12.08 4.67 0.82
CA LYS A 29 10.88 4.76 -0.03
C LYS A 29 10.61 3.46 -0.76
N ILE A 30 9.36 2.98 -0.75
CA ILE A 30 8.88 1.91 -1.63
C ILE A 30 8.16 2.52 -2.82
N ILE A 31 8.48 2.03 -4.02
CA ILE A 31 7.85 2.45 -5.27
C ILE A 31 7.33 1.23 -6.02
N ILE A 32 6.02 1.15 -6.26
CA ILE A 32 5.45 0.05 -7.06
C ILE A 32 5.04 0.54 -8.45
N HIS A 33 5.62 -0.09 -9.49
CA HIS A 33 5.36 0.18 -10.90
C HIS A 33 4.80 -1.04 -11.62
N GLY A 34 4.14 -0.85 -12.77
CA GLY A 34 3.76 -1.97 -13.64
C GLY A 34 3.37 -1.54 -15.06
N VAL A 35 3.14 -2.54 -15.91
CA VAL A 35 2.90 -2.37 -17.36
C VAL A 35 1.41 -2.40 -17.67
N SER A 36 0.81 -1.24 -17.95
CA SER A 36 -0.37 -1.17 -18.83
C SER A 36 -0.31 0.14 -19.63
N GLY A 37 -0.59 0.05 -20.93
CA GLY A 37 -0.19 1.01 -21.96
C GLY A 37 -0.42 2.49 -21.63
N GLY A 38 0.62 3.30 -21.89
CA GLY A 38 0.54 4.77 -21.82
C GLY A 38 1.73 5.41 -21.10
N GLY A 39 2.89 5.49 -21.77
CA GLY A 39 3.76 6.66 -21.67
C GLY A 39 4.79 6.79 -20.52
N ALA A 40 4.92 5.85 -19.59
CA ALA A 40 6.00 5.90 -18.59
C ALA A 40 7.24 5.09 -19.05
N PRO A 41 8.45 5.67 -19.09
CA PRO A 41 9.64 4.95 -19.55
C PRO A 41 10.10 3.91 -18.51
N GLY A 42 10.15 2.64 -18.91
CA GLY A 42 11.24 1.73 -18.51
C GLY A 42 11.03 0.70 -17.39
N PHE A 43 10.09 0.84 -16.43
CA PHE A 43 10.15 0.02 -15.19
C PHE A 43 9.11 -1.09 -15.03
N GLY A 44 8.30 -1.38 -16.05
CA GLY A 44 7.32 -2.47 -16.01
C GLY A 44 7.64 -3.68 -16.89
N HIS A 45 8.71 -3.65 -17.68
CA HIS A 45 9.16 -4.84 -18.42
C HIS A 45 10.14 -5.64 -17.56
N CYS A 46 9.99 -6.97 -17.58
CA CYS A 46 11.01 -7.84 -17.01
C CYS A 46 12.36 -7.58 -17.68
N PRO A 47 13.47 -7.56 -16.94
CA PRO A 47 14.79 -7.57 -17.54
C PRO A 47 14.98 -8.81 -18.43
N PRO A 48 16.01 -8.86 -19.30
CA PRO A 48 16.30 -10.03 -20.12
C PRO A 48 16.49 -11.32 -19.32
N SER A 49 16.84 -11.22 -18.04
CA SER A 49 16.93 -12.33 -17.09
C SER A 49 15.57 -12.90 -16.62
N GLY A 50 14.46 -12.26 -16.99
CA GLY A 50 13.10 -12.65 -16.60
C GLY A 50 12.59 -12.00 -15.31
N CYS A 51 11.31 -12.23 -15.02
CA CYS A 51 10.66 -11.87 -13.75
C CYS A 51 10.43 -13.11 -12.89
N THR A 52 10.36 -12.92 -11.58
CA THR A 52 9.94 -13.98 -10.65
C THR A 52 8.42 -14.11 -10.64
N ASN A 53 7.90 -15.30 -10.92
CA ASN A 53 6.48 -15.59 -10.83
C ASN A 53 6.04 -15.67 -9.36
N VAL A 54 5.00 -14.92 -8.99
CA VAL A 54 4.50 -14.83 -7.61
C VAL A 54 2.99 -15.09 -7.54
N GLY A 55 2.58 -15.75 -6.46
CA GLY A 55 1.18 -16.07 -6.16
C GLY A 55 0.52 -15.04 -5.26
N MET A 56 -0.61 -15.41 -4.64
CA MET A 56 -1.35 -14.54 -3.72
C MET A 56 -0.57 -14.18 -2.45
N ASN A 57 0.36 -15.05 -2.04
CA ASN A 57 1.31 -14.78 -0.97
C ASN A 57 2.71 -15.02 -1.53
N PHE A 58 3.64 -14.13 -1.24
CA PHE A 58 5.01 -14.21 -1.73
C PHE A 58 5.94 -13.40 -0.83
N ASP A 59 7.22 -13.72 -0.87
CA ASP A 59 8.24 -13.00 -0.10
C ASP A 59 9.08 -12.12 -1.01
N VAL A 60 9.44 -10.95 -0.49
CA VAL A 60 10.23 -9.93 -1.19
C VAL A 60 11.46 -9.63 -0.36
N THR A 61 12.64 -9.97 -0.86
CA THR A 61 13.89 -9.67 -0.15
C THR A 61 14.48 -8.36 -0.64
N VAL A 62 14.64 -7.39 0.27
CA VAL A 62 15.28 -6.10 -0.01
C VAL A 62 16.70 -6.35 -0.56
N PRO A 63 17.09 -5.69 -1.66
CA PRO A 63 18.45 -5.80 -2.19
C PRO A 63 19.51 -5.53 -1.11
N LYS A 64 20.69 -6.18 -1.22
CA LYS A 64 21.76 -6.10 -0.20
C LYS A 64 22.19 -4.67 0.16
N HIS A 65 22.05 -3.73 -0.78
CA HIS A 65 22.42 -2.32 -0.59
C HIS A 65 21.26 -1.45 -0.08
N GLY A 66 20.09 -2.03 0.21
CA GLY A 66 18.92 -1.26 0.67
C GLY A 66 18.18 -0.48 -0.42
N SER A 67 18.64 -0.61 -1.66
CA SER A 67 18.03 0.02 -2.83
C SER A 67 18.12 -0.86 -4.05
N GLY A 68 17.18 -0.70 -4.97
CA GLY A 68 17.12 -1.42 -6.24
C GLY A 68 15.69 -1.80 -6.59
N THR A 69 15.52 -2.36 -7.77
CA THR A 69 14.20 -2.73 -8.29
C THR A 69 14.13 -4.24 -8.46
N LEU A 70 13.07 -4.83 -7.91
CA LEU A 70 12.74 -6.24 -8.06
C LEU A 70 11.57 -6.38 -9.03
N PHE A 71 11.60 -7.42 -9.85
CA PHE A 71 10.66 -7.62 -10.95
C PHE A 71 9.89 -8.92 -10.76
N PHE A 72 8.57 -8.82 -10.84
CA PHE A 72 7.64 -9.89 -10.53
C PHE A 72 6.58 -10.03 -11.61
N THR A 73 6.01 -11.22 -11.73
CA THR A 73 4.84 -11.49 -12.57
C THR A 73 3.75 -12.10 -11.71
N ASN A 74 2.54 -11.54 -11.78
CA ASN A 74 1.38 -12.12 -11.13
C ASN A 74 1.03 -13.45 -11.82
N ALA A 75 1.37 -14.56 -11.18
CA ALA A 75 1.06 -15.92 -11.62
C ALA A 75 0.00 -16.57 -10.72
N SER A 76 -0.78 -15.78 -9.99
CA SER A 76 -1.74 -16.26 -9.00
C SER A 76 -3.03 -16.85 -9.59
N GLY A 77 -3.26 -16.67 -10.89
CA GLY A 77 -4.52 -17.02 -11.55
C GLY A 77 -5.66 -16.02 -11.27
N LYS A 78 -5.40 -14.93 -10.53
CA LYS A 78 -6.40 -13.92 -10.16
C LYS A 78 -5.89 -12.49 -10.37
N ASN A 79 -6.81 -11.57 -10.64
CA ASN A 79 -6.51 -10.14 -10.68
C ASN A 79 -6.41 -9.60 -9.26
N TRP A 80 -5.34 -8.86 -8.97
CA TRP A 80 -5.10 -8.27 -7.66
C TRP A 80 -5.67 -6.86 -7.63
N THR A 81 -6.49 -6.59 -6.63
CA THR A 81 -7.12 -5.29 -6.37
C THR A 81 -6.49 -4.58 -5.17
N SER A 82 -5.71 -5.31 -4.39
CA SER A 82 -4.91 -4.80 -3.29
C SER A 82 -3.64 -5.62 -3.13
N LEU A 83 -2.60 -5.00 -2.59
CA LEU A 83 -1.35 -5.65 -2.22
C LEU A 83 -0.94 -5.13 -0.85
N ARG A 84 -0.61 -6.03 0.06
CA ARG A 84 -0.13 -5.74 1.40
C ARG A 84 1.31 -6.22 1.49
N LEU A 85 2.23 -5.37 1.92
CA LEU A 85 3.59 -5.76 2.26
C LEU A 85 3.74 -5.60 3.77
N ILE A 86 4.16 -6.67 4.45
CA ILE A 86 4.37 -6.69 5.89
C ILE A 86 5.86 -6.84 6.16
N GLU A 87 6.41 -5.99 7.00
CA GLU A 87 7.80 -6.05 7.41
C GLU A 87 7.96 -5.90 8.91
N THR A 88 9.10 -6.34 9.40
CA THR A 88 9.52 -6.19 10.79
C THR A 88 10.95 -5.68 10.85
N GLY A 89 11.12 -4.40 11.18
CA GLY A 89 12.45 -3.84 11.45
C GLY A 89 12.61 -2.38 11.04
N VAL A 90 11.70 -1.83 10.23
CA VAL A 90 11.63 -0.39 9.97
C VAL A 90 10.35 0.15 10.64
N PRO A 91 10.38 1.30 11.32
CA PRO A 91 9.17 1.87 11.90
C PRO A 91 8.30 2.50 10.80
N ALA A 92 6.97 2.50 10.97
CA ALA A 92 6.04 2.96 9.95
C ALA A 92 6.23 4.43 9.57
N GLU A 93 6.62 5.25 10.55
CA GLU A 93 6.97 6.66 10.34
C GLU A 93 8.20 6.82 9.44
N ALA A 94 9.09 5.82 9.40
CA ALA A 94 10.27 5.81 8.56
C ALA A 94 10.02 5.27 7.13
N VAL A 95 8.77 5.03 6.74
CA VAL A 95 8.45 4.40 5.45
C VAL A 95 7.57 5.32 4.62
N THR A 96 8.13 5.76 3.49
CA THR A 96 7.35 6.48 2.48
C THR A 96 6.93 5.52 1.37
N CYS A 97 5.64 5.53 1.00
CA CYS A 97 5.14 4.72 -0.11
C CYS A 97 4.71 5.56 -1.32
N SER A 98 5.06 5.08 -2.51
CA SER A 98 4.67 5.64 -3.80
C SER A 98 4.22 4.53 -4.73
N GLN A 99 3.18 4.77 -5.53
CA GLN A 99 2.63 3.72 -6.38
C GLN A 99 1.93 4.29 -7.61
N SER A 100 1.94 3.54 -8.71
CA SER A 100 1.23 3.90 -9.95
C SER A 100 0.09 2.94 -10.34
N LEU A 101 -0.02 1.78 -9.70
CA LEU A 101 -0.93 0.68 -10.11
C LEU A 101 -2.27 0.64 -9.37
N PHE A 102 -2.28 1.12 -8.14
CA PHE A 102 -3.41 1.14 -7.22
C PHE A 102 -3.95 2.56 -7.08
N LEU A 103 -5.05 2.74 -6.34
CA LEU A 103 -5.58 4.07 -6.05
C LEU A 103 -4.86 4.74 -4.89
N SER A 104 -4.48 3.95 -3.88
CA SER A 104 -3.93 4.41 -2.62
C SER A 104 -2.70 3.61 -2.22
N CYS A 105 -1.82 4.23 -1.45
CA CYS A 105 -0.86 3.54 -0.61
C CYS A 105 -0.90 4.12 0.79
N THR A 106 -1.01 3.25 1.79
CA THR A 106 -1.07 3.63 3.20
C THR A 106 -0.08 2.79 3.98
N VAL A 107 0.65 3.42 4.90
CA VAL A 107 1.59 2.76 5.80
C VAL A 107 1.02 2.83 7.21
N ARG A 108 1.03 1.72 7.94
CA ARG A 108 0.57 1.66 9.33
C ARG A 108 1.33 0.64 10.15
N THR A 109 1.47 0.90 11.44
CA THR A 109 1.95 -0.10 12.40
C THR A 109 0.80 -1.00 12.81
N LEU A 110 1.03 -2.31 12.83
CA LEU A 110 0.12 -3.33 13.32
C LEU A 110 0.29 -3.52 14.84
N GLU A 111 -0.71 -4.13 15.50
CA GLU A 111 -0.71 -4.34 16.95
C GLU A 111 0.47 -5.19 17.44
N ASN A 112 1.00 -6.06 16.58
CA ASN A 112 2.17 -6.89 16.87
C ASN A 112 3.52 -6.15 16.68
N GLY A 113 3.50 -4.85 16.36
CA GLY A 113 4.69 -4.05 16.10
C GLY A 113 5.27 -4.17 14.69
N SER A 114 4.70 -5.02 13.83
CA SER A 114 5.05 -5.07 12.40
C SER A 114 4.52 -3.84 11.68
N VAL A 115 5.15 -3.48 10.56
CA VAL A 115 4.66 -2.42 9.68
C VAL A 115 3.98 -3.03 8.46
N GLU A 116 2.83 -2.45 8.12
CA GLU A 116 2.06 -2.82 6.96
C GLU A 116 2.02 -1.66 5.95
N ILE A 117 2.40 -1.98 4.73
CA ILE A 117 2.29 -1.11 3.56
C ILE A 117 1.17 -1.67 2.70
N LEU A 118 0.00 -1.03 2.78
CA LEU A 118 -1.21 -1.43 2.07
C LEU A 118 -1.40 -0.58 0.83
N LEU A 119 -1.35 -1.22 -0.33
CA LEU A 119 -1.76 -0.69 -1.61
C LEU A 119 -3.16 -1.18 -1.93
N SER A 120 -4.09 -0.27 -2.22
CA SER A 120 -5.46 -0.69 -2.49
C SER A 120 -6.18 0.21 -3.49
N GLY A 121 -7.15 -0.41 -4.15
CA GLY A 121 -8.19 0.27 -4.90
C GLY A 121 -8.10 0.01 -6.40
N VAL A 122 -9.28 -0.09 -7.00
CA VAL A 122 -9.51 -0.33 -8.42
C VAL A 122 -10.32 0.85 -8.95
N LYS A 123 -9.80 1.61 -9.90
CA LYS A 123 -10.57 2.64 -10.61
C LYS A 123 -11.06 2.05 -11.92
N GLY A 124 -12.36 2.15 -12.20
CA GLY A 124 -12.93 1.72 -13.47
C GLY A 124 -12.26 2.38 -14.69
N HIS A 125 -12.48 1.80 -15.87
CA HIS A 125 -12.16 2.23 -17.24
C HIS A 125 -10.85 2.99 -17.58
N ASN A 126 -9.89 3.23 -16.67
CA ASN A 126 -8.51 3.63 -17.02
C ASN A 126 -7.47 3.37 -15.90
N ALA A 127 -6.33 2.81 -16.31
CA ALA A 127 -4.98 2.66 -15.72
C ALA A 127 -4.78 2.18 -14.26
N LYS A 128 -5.78 2.20 -13.37
CA LYS A 128 -5.63 1.81 -11.95
C LYS A 128 -6.47 0.57 -11.62
N ASN A 129 -6.30 -0.48 -12.41
CA ASN A 129 -7.03 -1.75 -12.27
C ASN A 129 -6.32 -2.74 -11.34
N GLY A 130 -5.30 -2.30 -10.59
CA GLY A 130 -4.43 -3.20 -9.83
C GLY A 130 -3.51 -4.01 -10.75
N ILE A 131 -3.26 -5.28 -10.42
CA ILE A 131 -2.32 -6.16 -11.14
C ILE A 131 -3.09 -7.35 -11.71
N VAL A 132 -3.28 -7.37 -13.02
CA VAL A 132 -3.99 -8.44 -13.74
C VAL A 132 -3.17 -9.74 -13.70
N ASN A 133 -3.84 -10.89 -13.76
CA ASN A 133 -3.15 -12.18 -13.91
C ASN A 133 -2.28 -12.20 -15.18
N GLY A 134 -1.04 -12.67 -15.07
CA GLY A 134 -0.04 -12.66 -16.13
C GLY A 134 0.68 -11.31 -16.31
N GLN A 135 0.27 -10.26 -15.60
CA GLN A 135 0.90 -8.95 -15.71
C GLN A 135 2.16 -8.87 -14.84
N SER A 136 3.20 -8.27 -15.41
CA SER A 136 4.43 -7.97 -14.68
C SER A 136 4.35 -6.63 -13.96
N PHE A 137 5.01 -6.58 -12.82
CA PHE A 137 5.13 -5.40 -11.98
C PHE A 137 6.52 -5.37 -11.34
N SER A 138 6.90 -4.23 -10.79
CA SER A 138 8.15 -4.08 -10.09
C SER A 138 7.98 -3.34 -8.77
N ILE A 139 8.82 -3.70 -7.81
CA ILE A 139 8.91 -3.07 -6.50
C ILE A 139 10.32 -2.47 -6.40
N GLY A 140 10.38 -1.14 -6.40
CA GLY A 140 11.58 -0.35 -6.20
C GLY A 140 11.75 0.02 -4.73
N PHE A 141 12.96 -0.18 -4.22
CA PHE A 141 13.44 0.34 -2.95
C PHE A 141 14.37 1.50 -3.25
N ALA A 142 14.09 2.66 -2.70
CA ALA A 142 14.90 3.85 -2.90
C ALA A 142 15.43 4.38 -1.57
N CYS A 143 16.69 4.85 -1.60
CA CYS A 143 17.26 5.60 -0.50
C CYS A 143 16.83 7.05 -0.58
N VAL A 144 16.63 7.68 0.57
CA VAL A 144 16.38 9.12 0.67
C VAL A 144 17.52 9.73 1.46
N ASN A 145 18.25 10.67 0.84
CA ASN A 145 19.37 11.39 1.45
C ASN A 145 20.48 10.50 2.06
N GLY A 146 20.69 9.30 1.50
CA GLY A 146 21.68 8.34 1.98
C GLY A 146 21.15 7.29 2.96
N ASN A 147 19.91 7.44 3.45
CA ASN A 147 19.24 6.43 4.26
C ASN A 147 18.49 5.44 3.37
N CYS A 148 18.91 4.19 3.44
CA CYS A 148 18.40 3.10 2.61
C CYS A 148 17.65 2.08 3.48
N TRP A 149 16.89 1.19 2.83
CA TRP A 149 16.29 0.06 3.54
C TRP A 149 17.38 -0.85 4.14
N PRO A 150 17.12 -1.56 5.24
CA PRO A 150 18.00 -2.63 5.71
C PRO A 150 18.13 -3.72 4.63
N GLY A 151 19.33 -3.89 4.10
CA GLY A 151 19.59 -4.86 3.03
C GLY A 151 19.43 -6.30 3.50
N GLY A 152 18.83 -7.16 2.66
CA GLY A 152 18.59 -8.57 2.99
C GLY A 152 17.38 -8.84 3.88
N MET A 153 16.66 -7.80 4.29
CA MET A 153 15.37 -7.92 4.98
C MET A 153 14.32 -8.55 4.06
N THR A 154 13.44 -9.39 4.61
CA THR A 154 12.33 -9.98 3.86
C THR A 154 11.02 -9.32 4.26
N LEU A 155 10.27 -8.84 3.27
CA LEU A 155 8.88 -8.40 3.41
C LEU A 155 7.95 -9.51 2.95
N HIS A 156 6.89 -9.75 3.70
CA HIS A 156 5.83 -10.68 3.31
C HIS A 156 4.75 -9.96 2.51
N GLY A 157 4.60 -10.34 1.25
CA GLY A 157 3.61 -9.83 0.32
C GLY A 157 2.34 -10.67 0.31
N GLN A 158 1.19 -10.03 0.53
CA GLN A 158 -0.13 -10.64 0.46
C GLN A 158 -1.03 -9.83 -0.48
N ALA A 159 -1.42 -10.45 -1.60
CA ALA A 159 -2.36 -9.87 -2.54
C ALA A 159 -3.81 -10.15 -2.12
N GLY A 160 -4.71 -9.23 -2.47
CA GLY A 160 -6.15 -9.38 -2.33
C GLY A 160 -6.84 -9.30 -3.69
N SER A 161 -7.87 -10.11 -3.87
CA SER A 161 -8.77 -10.08 -5.02
C SER A 161 -10.18 -9.78 -4.50
N ALA A 162 -10.57 -8.51 -4.52
CA ALA A 162 -11.93 -8.11 -4.19
C ALA A 162 -12.87 -8.55 -5.32
N PRO A 163 -14.10 -9.01 -5.02
CA PRO A 163 -15.09 -9.31 -6.04
C PRO A 163 -15.34 -8.04 -6.86
N GLU A 164 -15.39 -8.20 -8.19
CA GLU A 164 -15.69 -7.09 -9.09
C GLU A 164 -16.99 -6.38 -8.67
N PRO A 165 -17.09 -5.05 -8.84
CA PRO A 165 -18.31 -4.31 -8.49
C PRO A 165 -19.58 -4.89 -9.12
N GLY A 166 -19.47 -5.51 -10.31
CA GLY A 166 -20.55 -6.21 -10.98
C GLY A 166 -21.08 -7.42 -10.20
N THR A 167 -20.20 -8.18 -9.54
CA THR A 167 -20.57 -9.33 -8.70
C THR A 167 -21.32 -8.85 -7.46
N ILE A 168 -20.89 -7.75 -6.85
CA ILE A 168 -21.60 -7.14 -5.70
C ILE A 168 -22.99 -6.66 -6.14
N ALA A 169 -23.10 -5.99 -7.29
CA ALA A 169 -24.38 -5.56 -7.85
C ALA A 169 -25.30 -6.75 -8.18
N LEU A 170 -24.76 -7.84 -8.72
CA LEU A 170 -25.51 -9.08 -8.97
C LEU A 170 -25.98 -9.75 -7.69
N MET A 171 -25.15 -9.79 -6.64
CA MET A 171 -25.58 -10.31 -5.34
C MET A 171 -26.69 -9.45 -4.75
N LEU A 172 -26.57 -8.12 -4.77
CA LEU A 172 -27.58 -7.20 -4.25
C LEU A 172 -28.91 -7.30 -5.02
N THR A 173 -28.85 -7.39 -6.35
CA THR A 173 -30.06 -7.60 -7.18
C THR A 173 -30.68 -8.98 -6.93
N GLY A 174 -29.86 -10.02 -6.77
CA GLY A 174 -30.32 -11.36 -6.37
C GLY A 174 -31.06 -11.37 -5.03
N PHE A 175 -30.53 -10.69 -4.01
CA PHE A 175 -31.22 -10.51 -2.72
C PHE A 175 -32.52 -9.72 -2.86
N GLY A 176 -32.51 -8.64 -3.64
CA GLY A 176 -33.70 -7.84 -3.93
C GLY A 176 -34.82 -8.66 -4.59
N ALA A 177 -34.49 -9.52 -5.54
CA ALA A 177 -35.45 -10.39 -6.21
C ALA A 177 -36.07 -11.43 -5.25
N ILE A 178 -35.27 -11.97 -4.32
CA ILE A 178 -35.74 -12.94 -3.32
C ILE A 178 -36.69 -12.27 -2.30
N VAL A 179 -36.35 -11.07 -1.83
CA VAL A 179 -37.19 -10.30 -0.89
C VAL A 179 -38.50 -9.86 -1.57
N SER A 180 -38.43 -9.42 -2.82
CA SER A 180 -39.61 -9.05 -3.62
C SER A 180 -40.57 -10.24 -3.79
N ARG A 181 -40.06 -11.43 -4.15
CA ARG A 181 -40.88 -12.64 -4.26
C ARG A 181 -41.52 -13.06 -2.94
N ARG A 182 -40.81 -12.95 -1.80
CA ARG A 182 -41.38 -13.24 -0.47
C ARG A 182 -42.52 -12.30 -0.08
N LYS A 183 -42.43 -11.01 -0.44
CA LYS A 183 -43.49 -10.04 -0.18
C LYS A 183 -44.73 -10.31 -1.02
N SER A 184 -44.54 -10.70 -2.29
CA SER A 184 -45.64 -11.11 -3.18
C SER A 184 -46.38 -12.34 -2.67
N TRP A 185 -45.67 -13.36 -2.18
CA TRP A 185 -46.30 -14.56 -1.61
C TRP A 185 -47.11 -14.28 -0.35
N LYS A 186 -46.61 -13.42 0.54
CA LYS A 186 -47.36 -13.02 1.75
C LYS A 186 -48.62 -12.21 1.43
N ASN A 187 -48.59 -11.41 0.37
CA ASN A 187 -49.77 -10.64 -0.05
C ASN A 187 -50.79 -11.52 -0.78
N PHE A 188 -50.35 -12.54 -1.52
CA PHE A 188 -51.23 -13.50 -2.19
C PHE A 188 -51.97 -14.41 -1.20
N LEU A 189 -51.34 -14.82 -0.10
CA LEU A 189 -51.98 -15.62 0.96
C LEU A 189 -52.94 -14.85 1.87
N LYS A 190 -53.07 -13.52 1.67
CA LYS A 190 -53.90 -12.63 2.48
C LYS A 190 -55.12 -12.09 1.73
N ALA A 191 -55.22 -12.40 0.44
CA ALA A 191 -56.38 -12.16 -0.42
C ALA A 191 -57.19 -13.47 -0.53
#